data_AF-A0A8S3C4G3-F1
#
_entry.id   AF-A0A8S3C4G3-F1
#
_cell.length_a   1.000
_cell.length_b   1.000
_cell.length_c   1.000
_cell.angle_alpha   90.00
_cell.angle_beta   90.00
_cell.angle_gamma   90.00
#
_symmetry.space_group_name_H-M   'P 1'
#
loop_
_entity.id
_entity.type
_entity.pdbx_description
1 polymer ?
#
loop_
_entity_poly.entity_id
_entity_poly.type
_entity_poly.pdbx_seq_one_letter_code
_entity_poly.pdbx_strand_id
1 'polypeptide(L)' 'VINDREEEDGVFNRQKVRVGKFCGSWRRRLFKMMLGIQFDNPNNINVNDPVSDEFYDYFREV' A
#
# COMPACT_ATOMS: atom_id res chain seq x y z
N VAL A 1 -2.15 20.39 -5.51
CA VAL A 1 -1.19 19.26 -5.49
C VAL A 1 -0.57 19.20 -4.12
N ILE A 2 -0.59 18.04 -3.45
CA ILE A 2 0.05 17.84 -2.14
C ILE A 2 1.31 17.03 -2.39
N ASN A 3 2.47 17.56 -1.97
CA ASN A 3 3.75 16.87 -2.03
C ASN A 3 4.28 16.71 -0.60
N ASP A 4 4.63 15.48 -0.24
CA ASP A 4 5.22 15.19 1.05
C ASP A 4 6.59 15.84 1.20
N ARG A 5 6.85 16.40 2.38
CA ARG A 5 8.18 16.85 2.82
C ARG A 5 8.81 15.90 3.83
N GLU A 6 7.99 15.10 4.50
CA GLU A 6 8.42 14.09 5.45
C GLU A 6 8.28 12.70 4.84
N GLU A 7 9.28 11.87 5.08
CA GLU A 7 9.34 10.52 4.54
C GLU A 7 9.35 9.49 5.67
N GLU A 8 8.93 8.28 5.32
CA GLU A 8 9.05 7.05 6.11
C GLU A 8 9.60 5.92 5.23
N ASP A 9 10.01 4.83 5.87
CA ASP A 9 10.45 3.64 5.15
C ASP A 9 9.24 2.94 4.52
N GLY A 10 9.34 2.65 3.23
CA GLY A 10 8.35 1.92 2.45
C GLY A 10 8.99 0.82 1.62
N VAL A 11 8.15 0.09 0.90
CA VAL A 11 8.58 -0.98 -0.01
C VAL A 11 7.85 -0.82 -1.33
N PHE A 12 8.59 -0.80 -2.42
CA PHE A 12 8.07 -0.79 -3.79
C PHE A 12 8.78 -1.89 -4.58
N ASN A 13 8.02 -2.87 -5.06
CA ASN A 13 8.50 -4.06 -5.76
C ASN A 13 9.64 -4.76 -5.01
N ARG A 14 9.40 -5.03 -3.73
CA ARG A 14 10.31 -5.65 -2.75
C ARG A 14 11.57 -4.84 -2.44
N GLN A 15 11.72 -3.63 -3.00
CA GLN A 15 12.84 -2.75 -2.72
C GLN A 15 12.49 -1.76 -1.62
N LYS A 16 13.41 -1.56 -0.67
CA LYS A 16 13.28 -0.54 0.37
C LYS A 16 13.40 0.84 -0.28
N VAL A 17 12.42 1.69 -0.05
CA VAL A 17 12.35 3.05 -0.59
C VAL A 17 11.91 4.03 0.49
N ARG A 18 12.14 5.31 0.24
CA ARG A 18 11.58 6.39 1.05
C ARG A 18 10.27 6.84 0.43
N VAL A 19 9.20 6.84 1.21
CA VAL A 19 7.87 7.25 0.75
C VAL A 19 7.37 8.41 1.59
N GLY A 20 6.61 9.30 0.97
CA GLY A 20 5.96 10.41 1.67
C GLY A 20 4.99 9.88 2.73
N LYS A 21 5.04 10.45 3.95
CA LYS A 21 4.21 9.99 5.07
C LYS A 21 2.72 10.16 4.80
N PHE A 22 2.30 11.31 4.28
CA PHE A 22 0.89 11.60 4.02
C PHE A 22 0.37 10.73 2.87
N CYS A 23 1.00 10.79 1.70
CA CYS A 23 0.57 10.03 0.54
C CYS A 23 0.67 8.51 0.78
N GLY A 24 1.73 8.05 1.46
CA GLY A 24 1.91 6.65 1.82
C GLY A 24 0.84 6.12 2.77
N SER A 25 0.55 6.83 3.85
CA SER A 25 -0.50 6.44 4.81
C SER A 25 -1.90 6.49 4.19
N TRP A 26 -2.18 7.52 3.38
CA TRP A 26 -3.46 7.67 2.69
C TRP A 26 -3.72 6.53 1.70
N ARG A 27 -2.73 6.21 0.85
CA ARG A 27 -2.80 5.09 -0.11
C ARG A 27 -3.09 3.77 0.60
N ARG A 28 -2.35 3.44 1.68
CA ARG A 28 -2.55 2.20 2.43
C ARG A 28 -3.96 2.12 3.01
N ARG A 29 -4.50 3.22 3.54
CA ARG A 29 -5.87 3.28 4.04
C ARG A 29 -6.89 3.06 2.92
N LEU A 30 -6.71 3.70 1.77
CA LEU A 30 -7.58 3.50 0.61
C LEU A 30 -7.59 2.03 0.15
N PHE A 31 -6.43 1.39 -0.03
CA PHE A 31 -6.40 -0.01 -0.44
C PHE A 31 -7.04 -0.93 0.57
N LYS A 32 -6.80 -0.71 1.87
CA LYS A 32 -7.49 -1.50 2.90
C LYS A 32 -9.01 -1.38 2.84
N MET A 33 -9.54 -0.18 2.59
CA MET A 33 -10.98 0.03 2.45
C MET A 33 -11.53 -0.60 1.17
N MET A 34 -10.87 -0.38 0.03
CA MET A 34 -11.33 -0.85 -1.28
C MET A 34 -11.26 -2.37 -1.41
N LEU A 35 -10.26 -3.01 -0.80
CA LEU A 35 -10.12 -4.47 -0.77
C LEU A 35 -10.97 -5.12 0.34
N GLY A 36 -11.72 -4.34 1.12
CA GLY A 36 -12.53 -4.85 2.23
C GLY A 36 -11.71 -5.36 3.42
N ILE A 37 -10.40 -5.11 3.47
CA ILE A 37 -9.48 -5.63 4.49
C ILE A 37 -9.13 -4.66 5.63
N GLN A 38 -9.93 -3.60 5.79
CA GLN A 38 -9.66 -2.52 6.77
C GLN A 38 -9.73 -3.00 8.22
N PHE A 39 -10.64 -3.92 8.52
CA PHE A 39 -10.87 -4.44 9.88
C PHE A 39 -10.39 -5.89 10.05
N ASP A 40 -10.39 -6.67 8.98
CA ASP A 40 -9.92 -8.06 8.95
C ASP A 40 -9.14 -8.31 7.65
N ASN A 41 -8.04 -9.05 7.68
CA ASN A 41 -7.20 -9.31 6.51
C ASN A 41 -6.92 -10.82 6.40
N PRO A 42 -7.95 -11.64 6.08
CA PRO A 42 -7.86 -13.09 6.15
C PRO A 42 -6.81 -13.68 5.20
N ASN A 43 -6.56 -12.99 4.08
CA ASN A 43 -5.58 -13.42 3.07
C ASN A 43 -4.18 -12.83 3.30
N ASN A 44 -3.97 -12.11 4.41
CA ASN A 44 -2.70 -11.47 4.76
C ASN A 44 -2.11 -10.61 3.62
N ILE A 45 -2.97 -9.87 2.92
CA ILE A 45 -2.58 -9.05 1.78
C ILE A 45 -1.66 -7.92 2.21
N ASN A 46 -0.51 -7.80 1.55
CA ASN A 46 0.48 -6.78 1.84
C ASN A 46 0.19 -5.48 1.06
N VAL A 47 -0.51 -4.54 1.70
CA VAL A 47 -0.77 -3.22 1.11
C VAL A 47 0.43 -2.26 1.16
N ASN A 48 1.53 -2.65 1.83
CA ASN A 48 2.70 -1.77 1.94
C ASN A 48 3.46 -1.68 0.63
N ASP A 49 3.46 -2.76 -0.17
CA ASP A 49 4.07 -2.82 -1.48
C ASP A 49 3.00 -2.92 -2.58
N PRO A 50 2.56 -1.78 -3.13
CA PRO A 50 1.42 -1.75 -4.05
C PRO A 50 1.77 -2.12 -5.50
N VAL A 51 3.03 -2.41 -5.78
CA VAL A 51 3.53 -2.67 -7.13
C VAL A 51 4.26 -4.01 -7.21
N SER A 52 4.15 -4.85 -6.17
CA SER A 52 4.59 -6.24 -6.27
C SER A 52 3.60 -7.05 -7.10
N ASP A 53 4.10 -8.08 -7.76
CA ASP A 53 3.28 -9.00 -8.55
C ASP A 53 2.18 -9.63 -7.67
N GLU A 54 2.48 -9.98 -6.42
CA GLU A 54 1.48 -10.57 -5.51
C GLU A 54 0.34 -9.62 -5.17
N PHE A 55 0.64 -8.33 -4.96
CA PHE A 55 -0.39 -7.34 -4.73
C PHE A 55 -1.23 -7.11 -5.99
N TYR A 56 -0.57 -7.05 -7.15
CA TYR A 56 -1.24 -6.82 -8.43
C TYR A 56 -2.16 -7.98 -8.82
N ASP A 57 -1.71 -9.22 -8.66
CA ASP A 57 -2.50 -10.41 -8.95
C ASP A 57 -3.76 -10.45 -8.08
N TYR A 58 -3.62 -10.20 -6.77
CA TYR A 58 -4.78 -10.09 -5.88
C TYR A 58 -5.72 -8.95 -6.28
N PHE A 59 -5.17 -7.76 -6.54
CA PHE A 59 -5.97 -6.59 -6.91
C PHE A 59 -6.74 -6.78 -8.22
N ARG A 60 -6.22 -7.57 -9.17
CA ARG A 60 -6.86 -7.87 -10.44
C ARG A 60 -8.01 -8.89 -10.33
N GLU A 61 -7.96 -9.77 -9.34
CA GLU A 61 -8.94 -10.83 -9.14
C GLU A 61 -10.20 -10.36 -8.38
N VAL A 62 -10.11 -9.23 -7.67
CA VAL A 62 -11.20 -8.59 -6.91
C VAL A 62 -11.94 -7.57 -7.76
#